data_AF-C3ZYB7-F1
#
_entry.id   AF-C3ZYB7-F1
#
_cell.length_a   1.000
_cell.length_b   1.000
_cell.length_c   1.000
_cell.angle_alpha   90.00
_cell.angle_beta   90.00
_cell.angle_gamma   90.00
#
_symmetry.space_group_name_H-M   'P 1'
#
loop_
_entity.id
_entity.type
_entity.pdbx_description
1 polymer ?
#
loop_
_entity_poly.entity_id
_entity_poly.type
_entity_poly.pdbx_seq_one_letter_code
_entity_poly.pdbx_strand_id
1 'polypeptide(L)'
;FAFEDDDAAVRFYTGMPNFASFIALFKYLEPKAEKLQYWRGTGNGSANKPYQRPGRRKPGPARKCSLLDEFFLVMVRLRVGLFTKDLALRFEISESTVSRVFTTWINFLSREIPLLFPTPSQSRIRHYMPPQFNKFPTTRIILDCTEIFVEVPS
;
A
#
# COMPACT_ATOMS: atom_id res chain seq x y z
N PHE A 1 -7.88 16.80 -4.62
CA PHE A 1 -7.99 15.77 -3.55
C PHE A 1 -8.84 16.37 -2.43
N ALA A 2 -9.70 15.60 -1.76
CA ALA A 2 -10.72 16.19 -0.87
C ALA A 2 -10.18 16.76 0.47
N PHE A 3 -8.91 16.51 0.80
CA PHE A 3 -8.31 16.83 2.11
C PHE A 3 -6.97 17.59 2.00
N GLU A 4 -6.78 18.40 0.96
CA GLU A 4 -5.51 19.13 0.74
C GLU A 4 -5.17 20.08 1.88
N ASP A 5 -6.19 20.67 2.52
CA ASP A 5 -6.06 21.62 3.63
C ASP A 5 -6.49 21.03 5.00
N ASP A 6 -6.69 19.71 5.09
CA ASP A 6 -7.14 19.04 6.31
C ASP A 6 -6.17 17.93 6.74
N ASP A 7 -5.14 18.33 7.47
CA ASP A 7 -4.14 17.43 8.02
C ASP A 7 -4.74 16.41 9.01
N ALA A 8 -5.83 16.77 9.70
CA ALA A 8 -6.49 15.86 10.63
C ALA A 8 -7.18 14.72 9.86
N ALA A 9 -7.87 15.03 8.77
CA ALA A 9 -8.45 14.03 7.88
C ALA A 9 -7.37 13.18 7.20
N VAL A 10 -6.28 13.79 6.71
CA VAL A 10 -5.16 13.03 6.13
C VAL A 10 -4.60 12.04 7.14
N ARG A 11 -4.37 12.48 8.37
CA ARG A 11 -3.86 11.61 9.44
C ARG A 11 -4.84 10.50 9.81
N PHE A 12 -6.13 10.81 9.89
CA PHE A 12 -7.16 9.83 10.17
C PHE A 12 -7.21 8.76 9.08
N TYR A 13 -7.33 9.18 7.82
CA TYR A 13 -7.54 8.27 6.70
C TYR A 13 -6.28 7.56 6.23
N THR A 14 -5.11 8.20 6.24
CA THR A 14 -3.89 7.61 5.66
C THR A 14 -2.86 7.21 6.70
N GLY A 15 -2.96 7.72 7.92
CA GLY A 15 -1.93 7.58 8.95
C GLY A 15 -0.71 8.49 8.73
N MET A 16 -0.63 9.22 7.62
CA MET A 16 0.44 10.21 7.38
C MET A 16 0.26 11.42 8.29
N PRO A 17 1.34 12.06 8.76
CA PRO A 17 1.24 13.15 9.73
C PRO A 17 0.54 14.40 9.18
N ASN A 18 0.63 14.64 7.87
CA ASN A 18 0.03 15.78 7.17
C ASN A 18 -0.05 15.52 5.65
N PHE A 19 -0.76 16.39 4.94
CA PHE A 19 -0.93 16.32 3.49
C PHE A 19 0.42 16.37 2.75
N ALA A 20 1.35 17.23 3.20
CA ALA A 20 2.67 17.36 2.59
C ALA A 20 3.46 16.05 2.61
N SER A 21 3.42 15.31 3.71
CA SER A 21 4.09 14.01 3.85
C SER A 21 3.45 12.94 2.98
N PHE A 22 2.10 12.93 2.91
CA PHE A 22 1.37 12.05 2.01
C PHE A 22 1.75 12.27 0.54
N ILE A 23 1.78 13.53 0.10
CA ILE A 23 2.17 13.88 -1.27
C ILE A 23 3.66 13.61 -1.53
N ALA A 24 4.55 13.85 -0.57
CA ALA A 24 5.97 13.56 -0.71
C ALA A 24 6.21 12.07 -0.96
N LEU A 25 5.54 11.19 -0.20
CA LEU A 25 5.60 9.75 -0.43
C LEU A 25 5.02 9.36 -1.79
N PHE A 26 3.86 9.94 -2.17
CA PHE A 26 3.27 9.68 -3.49
C PHE A 26 4.21 10.07 -4.63
N LYS A 27 4.82 11.26 -4.60
CA LYS A 27 5.76 11.74 -5.63
C LYS A 27 6.98 10.84 -5.79
N TYR A 28 7.45 10.22 -4.71
CA TYR A 28 8.52 9.21 -4.79
C TYR A 28 8.05 7.94 -5.54
N LEU A 29 6.81 7.52 -5.32
CA LEU A 29 6.25 6.29 -5.88
C LEU A 29 5.72 6.46 -7.32
N GLU A 30 5.17 7.62 -7.64
CA GLU A 30 4.50 7.95 -8.91
C GLU A 30 5.27 7.49 -10.16
N PRO A 31 6.56 7.85 -10.39
CA PRO A 31 7.28 7.47 -11.60
C PRO A 31 7.47 5.94 -11.74
N LYS A 32 7.44 5.21 -10.63
CA LYS A 32 7.51 3.75 -10.60
C LYS A 32 6.11 3.13 -10.78
N ALA A 33 5.08 3.81 -10.28
CA ALA A 33 3.69 3.40 -10.33
C ALA A 33 3.07 3.52 -11.74
N GLU A 34 3.55 4.44 -12.59
CA GLU A 34 3.07 4.63 -13.97
C GLU A 34 3.09 3.33 -14.79
N LYS A 35 4.10 2.50 -14.57
CA LYS A 35 4.35 1.25 -15.29
C LYS A 35 3.71 0.03 -14.61
N LEU A 36 2.88 0.21 -13.59
CA LEU A 36 2.27 -0.89 -12.86
C LEU A 36 1.40 -1.78 -13.75
N GLN A 37 1.64 -3.08 -13.62
CA GLN A 37 0.80 -4.11 -14.19
C GLN A 37 -0.22 -4.56 -13.15
N TYR A 38 -1.48 -4.25 -13.41
CA TYR A 38 -2.55 -4.57 -12.47
C TYR A 38 -2.82 -6.07 -12.44
N TRP A 39 -3.01 -6.56 -11.22
CA TRP A 39 -3.40 -7.93 -10.93
C TRP A 39 -4.57 -8.37 -11.81
N ARG A 40 -4.44 -9.54 -12.46
CA ARG A 40 -5.47 -10.14 -13.33
C ARG A 40 -5.80 -11.59 -12.94
N GLY A 41 -5.41 -12.02 -11.74
CA GLY A 41 -5.50 -13.41 -11.30
C GLY A 41 -4.20 -14.19 -11.53
N THR A 42 -4.16 -15.41 -11.01
CA THR A 42 -2.97 -16.30 -10.95
C THR A 42 -2.51 -16.85 -12.30
N GLY A 43 -3.31 -16.74 -13.36
CA GLY A 43 -3.05 -17.41 -14.65
C GLY A 43 -2.41 -16.59 -15.77
N ASN A 44 -2.04 -15.33 -15.55
CA ASN A 44 -1.44 -14.49 -16.61
C ASN A 44 -0.02 -14.08 -16.23
N GLY A 45 0.93 -14.96 -16.54
CA GLY A 45 2.33 -14.60 -16.66
C GLY A 45 2.50 -13.41 -17.62
N SER A 46 3.55 -12.63 -17.37
CA SER A 46 3.94 -11.44 -18.13
C SER A 46 4.24 -11.75 -19.60
N ALA A 47 3.21 -11.95 -20.41
CA ALA A 47 3.35 -11.88 -21.85
C ALA A 47 3.80 -10.45 -22.19
N ASN A 48 4.95 -10.30 -22.85
CA ASN A 48 5.53 -9.01 -23.24
C ASN A 48 4.54 -8.31 -24.19
N LYS A 49 3.83 -7.29 -23.70
CA LYS A 49 2.70 -6.73 -24.45
C LYS A 49 3.18 -5.70 -25.46
N PRO A 50 2.68 -5.71 -26.71
CA PRO A 50 3.14 -4.81 -27.78
C PRO A 50 3.09 -3.31 -27.44
N TYR A 51 2.19 -2.91 -26.55
CA TYR A 51 2.03 -1.53 -26.09
C TYR A 51 3.05 -1.08 -25.03
N GLN A 52 3.92 -1.97 -24.56
CA GLN A 52 5.02 -1.61 -23.63
C GLN A 52 6.24 -1.05 -24.37
N ARG A 53 6.22 -1.04 -25.71
CA ARG A 53 7.26 -0.42 -26.54
C ARG A 53 7.11 1.11 -26.53
N PRO A 54 8.21 1.87 -26.52
CA PRO A 54 8.16 3.33 -26.61
C PRO A 54 7.37 3.77 -27.86
N GLY A 55 6.53 4.78 -27.71
CA GLY A 55 5.66 5.31 -28.78
C GLY A 55 4.30 4.62 -28.94
N ARG A 56 3.98 3.57 -28.17
CA ARG A 56 2.65 2.92 -28.19
C ARG A 56 1.82 3.31 -26.97
N ARG A 57 0.55 3.66 -27.20
CA ARG A 57 -0.42 3.88 -26.11
C ARG A 57 -1.07 2.55 -25.72
N LYS A 58 -1.36 2.38 -24.44
CA LYS A 58 -2.08 1.21 -23.93
C LYS A 58 -3.50 1.20 -24.52
N PRO A 59 -3.92 0.13 -25.22
CA PRO A 59 -5.27 0.04 -25.75
C PRO A 59 -6.29 -0.10 -24.62
N GLY A 60 -7.43 0.56 -24.78
CA GLY A 60 -8.56 0.54 -23.86
C GLY A 60 -8.91 1.92 -23.28
N PRO A 61 -10.04 2.00 -22.55
CA PRO A 61 -10.45 3.24 -21.91
C PRO A 61 -9.39 3.80 -20.97
N ALA A 62 -9.34 5.12 -20.84
CA ALA A 62 -8.56 5.78 -19.80
C ALA A 62 -8.96 5.23 -18.43
N ARG A 63 -8.00 5.19 -17.49
CA ARG A 63 -8.28 4.72 -16.13
C ARG A 63 -9.32 5.67 -15.51
N LYS A 64 -10.37 5.11 -14.90
CA LYS A 64 -11.35 5.89 -14.13
C LYS A 64 -10.75 6.50 -12.86
N CYS A 65 -9.71 5.87 -12.31
CA CYS A 65 -9.07 6.27 -11.07
C CYS A 65 -7.64 6.77 -11.36
N SER A 66 -7.27 7.93 -10.83
CA SER A 66 -5.90 8.44 -10.96
C SER A 66 -4.94 7.64 -10.08
N LEU A 67 -3.63 7.69 -10.34
CA LEU A 67 -2.64 7.03 -9.48
C LEU A 67 -2.69 7.57 -8.05
N LEU A 68 -2.96 8.87 -7.88
CA LEU A 68 -3.09 9.50 -6.57
C LEU A 68 -4.32 8.98 -5.83
N ASP A 69 -5.47 8.86 -6.51
CA ASP A 69 -6.69 8.33 -5.92
C ASP A 69 -6.56 6.84 -5.57
N GLU A 70 -5.90 6.06 -6.42
CA GLU A 70 -5.59 4.66 -6.13
C GLU A 70 -4.66 4.51 -4.93
N PHE A 71 -3.61 5.34 -4.85
CA PHE A 71 -2.72 5.37 -3.70
C PHE A 71 -3.49 5.74 -2.43
N PHE A 72 -4.32 6.77 -2.49
CA PHE A 72 -5.16 7.18 -1.36
C PHE A 72 -6.12 6.06 -0.91
N LEU A 73 -6.79 5.40 -1.85
CA LEU A 73 -7.66 4.25 -1.58
C LEU A 73 -6.91 3.15 -0.80
N VAL A 74 -5.69 2.84 -1.21
CA VAL A 74 -4.86 1.81 -0.57
C VAL A 74 -4.48 2.24 0.84
N MET A 75 -4.06 3.49 1.03
CA MET A 75 -3.73 4.04 2.34
C MET A 75 -4.95 4.03 3.29
N VAL A 76 -6.13 4.43 2.79
CA VAL A 76 -7.40 4.39 3.54
C VAL A 76 -7.73 2.98 4.01
N ARG A 77 -7.58 2.00 3.13
CA ARG A 77 -7.85 0.60 3.47
C ARG A 77 -6.84 0.05 4.49
N LEU A 78 -5.55 0.38 4.34
CA LEU A 78 -4.50 -0.04 5.27
C LEU A 78 -4.69 0.56 6.67
N ARG A 79 -5.14 1.81 6.74
CA ARG A 79 -5.25 2.54 8.00
C ARG A 79 -6.57 2.30 8.73
N VAL A 80 -7.70 2.45 8.02
CA VAL A 80 -9.04 2.42 8.62
C VAL A 80 -9.75 1.09 8.39
N GLY A 81 -9.23 0.23 7.50
CA GLY A 81 -9.79 -1.11 7.30
C GLY A 81 -11.14 -1.14 6.59
N LEU A 82 -11.47 -0.09 5.81
CA LEU A 82 -12.77 -0.02 5.12
C LEU A 82 -13.01 -1.21 4.18
N PHE A 83 -14.25 -1.69 4.15
CA PHE A 83 -14.67 -2.77 3.27
C PHE A 83 -14.56 -2.38 1.79
N THR A 84 -14.39 -3.38 0.93
CA THR A 84 -14.31 -3.18 -0.52
C THR A 84 -15.55 -2.49 -1.07
N LYS A 85 -16.73 -2.82 -0.55
CA LYS A 85 -18.01 -2.21 -0.91
C LYS A 85 -18.08 -0.72 -0.57
N ASP A 86 -17.60 -0.32 0.61
CA ASP A 86 -17.55 1.10 1.00
C ASP A 86 -16.57 1.89 0.14
N LEU A 87 -15.39 1.32 -0.14
CA LEU A 87 -14.41 1.95 -1.02
C LEU A 87 -14.95 2.07 -2.45
N ALA A 88 -15.67 1.07 -2.94
CA ALA A 88 -16.30 1.10 -4.26
C ALA A 88 -17.29 2.26 -4.38
N LEU A 89 -18.13 2.46 -3.35
CA LEU A 89 -19.07 3.57 -3.28
C LEU A 89 -18.35 4.92 -3.22
N ARG A 90 -17.38 5.09 -2.32
CA ARG A 90 -16.66 6.36 -2.10
C ARG A 90 -15.83 6.82 -3.31
N PHE A 91 -15.29 5.88 -4.07
CA PHE A 91 -14.43 6.16 -5.24
C PHE A 91 -15.17 5.97 -6.57
N GLU A 92 -16.48 5.69 -6.55
CA GLU A 92 -17.33 5.51 -7.74
C GLU A 92 -16.77 4.48 -8.76
N ILE A 93 -16.19 3.40 -8.22
CA ILE A 93 -15.61 2.30 -8.99
C ILE A 93 -16.22 0.97 -8.54
N SER A 94 -16.07 -0.08 -9.35
CA SER A 94 -16.57 -1.41 -8.95
C SER A 94 -15.74 -2.02 -7.82
N GLU A 95 -16.34 -2.87 -6.98
CA GLU A 95 -15.63 -3.65 -5.95
C GLU A 95 -14.49 -4.51 -6.54
N SER A 96 -14.70 -5.01 -7.76
CA SER A 96 -13.66 -5.72 -8.52
C SER A 96 -12.47 -4.82 -8.86
N THR A 97 -12.71 -3.54 -9.15
CA THR A 97 -11.65 -2.55 -9.40
C THR A 97 -10.90 -2.24 -8.11
N VAL A 98 -11.61 -1.99 -7.00
CA VAL A 98 -11.00 -1.79 -5.67
C VAL A 98 -10.08 -2.96 -5.31
N SER A 99 -10.57 -4.19 -5.43
CA SER A 99 -9.77 -5.39 -5.12
C SER A 99 -8.52 -5.48 -5.98
N ARG A 100 -8.63 -5.21 -7.29
CA ARG A 100 -7.49 -5.23 -8.22
C ARG A 100 -6.48 -4.13 -7.91
N VAL A 101 -6.94 -2.91 -7.63
CA VAL A 101 -6.09 -1.78 -7.23
C VAL A 101 -5.34 -2.14 -5.96
N PHE A 102 -6.07 -2.56 -4.92
CA PHE A 102 -5.47 -2.89 -3.63
C PHE A 102 -4.40 -3.99 -3.76
N THR A 103 -4.71 -5.13 -4.37
CA THR A 103 -3.74 -6.21 -4.54
C THR A 103 -2.52 -5.78 -5.36
N THR A 104 -2.71 -4.95 -6.39
CA THR A 104 -1.60 -4.45 -7.22
C THR A 104 -0.68 -3.55 -6.41
N TRP A 105 -1.25 -2.57 -5.70
CA TRP A 105 -0.51 -1.60 -4.93
C TRP A 105 0.17 -2.21 -3.70
N ILE A 106 -0.46 -3.16 -3.01
CA ILE A 106 0.18 -3.85 -1.88
C ILE A 106 1.44 -4.61 -2.33
N ASN A 107 1.39 -5.31 -3.47
CA ASN A 107 2.56 -5.99 -4.02
C ASN A 107 3.65 -5.03 -4.52
N PHE A 108 3.26 -3.84 -4.94
CA PHE A 108 4.19 -2.78 -5.33
C PHE A 108 4.85 -2.14 -4.10
N LEU A 109 4.05 -1.72 -3.12
CA LEU A 109 4.53 -1.10 -1.88
C LEU A 109 5.43 -2.05 -1.08
N SER A 110 5.15 -3.36 -1.07
CA SER A 110 6.02 -4.35 -0.39
C SER A 110 7.44 -4.39 -0.96
N ARG A 111 7.64 -3.96 -2.21
CA ARG A 111 8.96 -3.85 -2.86
C ARG A 111 9.59 -2.48 -2.65
N GLU A 112 8.79 -1.42 -2.67
CA GLU A 112 9.28 -0.03 -2.61
C GLU A 112 9.54 0.48 -1.20
N ILE A 113 8.66 0.15 -0.25
CA ILE A 113 8.76 0.64 1.15
C ILE A 113 10.07 0.21 1.82
N PRO A 114 10.58 -1.03 1.67
CA PRO A 114 11.89 -1.39 2.23
C PRO A 114 13.08 -0.60 1.67
N LEU A 115 12.94 0.01 0.48
CA LEU A 115 14.00 0.86 -0.09
C LEU A 115 14.05 2.23 0.58
N LEU A 116 12.89 2.76 1.01
CA LEU A 116 12.79 4.00 1.76
C LEU A 116 13.14 3.81 3.24
N PHE A 117 12.69 2.68 3.81
CA PHE A 117 12.82 2.37 5.22
C PHE A 117 13.50 0.99 5.38
N PRO A 118 14.81 0.90 5.11
CA PRO A 118 15.52 -0.36 5.18
C PRO A 118 15.57 -0.87 6.63
N THR A 119 15.17 -2.13 6.82
CA THR A 119 15.29 -2.79 8.11
C THR A 119 16.76 -2.82 8.55
N PRO A 120 17.07 -2.45 9.81
CA PRO A 120 18.43 -2.51 10.31
C PRO A 120 19.05 -3.91 10.17
N SER A 121 20.36 -3.97 9.94
CA SER A 121 21.11 -5.22 9.94
C SER A 121 21.05 -5.92 11.30
N GLN A 122 21.06 -7.25 11.32
CA GLN A 122 21.00 -8.02 12.58
C GLN A 122 22.08 -7.62 13.58
N SER A 123 23.31 -7.35 13.12
CA SER A 123 24.42 -6.92 13.96
C SER A 123 24.13 -5.60 14.67
N ARG A 124 23.67 -4.60 13.91
CA ARG A 124 23.25 -3.29 14.44
C ARG A 124 22.13 -3.44 15.49
N ILE A 125 21.14 -4.30 15.24
CA ILE A 125 20.05 -4.54 16.20
C ILE A 125 20.57 -5.19 17.48
N ARG A 126 21.42 -6.22 17.38
CA ARG A 126 22.00 -6.87 18.56
C ARG A 126 22.83 -5.90 19.41
N HIS A 127 23.55 -4.98 18.78
CA HIS A 127 24.36 -3.99 19.49
C HIS A 127 23.49 -3.08 20.39
N TYR A 128 22.29 -2.74 19.95
CA TYR A 128 21.33 -1.90 20.69
C TYR A 128 20.19 -2.71 21.34
N MET A 129 20.31 -4.03 21.46
CA MET A 129 19.24 -4.89 21.97
C MET A 129 19.06 -4.69 23.48
N PRO A 130 17.85 -4.35 23.96
CA PRO A 130 17.60 -4.24 25.39
C PRO A 130 17.76 -5.59 26.08
N PRO A 131 18.27 -5.65 27.34
CA PRO A 131 18.52 -6.90 28.04
C PRO A 131 17.30 -7.83 28.15
N GLN A 132 16.10 -7.27 28.21
CA GLN A 132 14.83 -8.00 28.28
C GLN A 132 14.60 -8.88 27.04
N PHE A 133 15.19 -8.52 25.90
CA PHE A 133 15.06 -9.25 24.63
C PHE A 133 16.25 -10.15 24.31
N ASN A 134 17.22 -10.32 25.22
CA ASN A 134 18.40 -11.17 24.99
C ASN A 134 18.06 -12.63 24.66
N LYS A 135 16.92 -13.14 25.13
CA LYS A 135 16.42 -14.48 24.80
C LYS A 135 15.94 -14.61 23.35
N PHE A 136 15.81 -13.49 22.62
CA PHE A 136 15.33 -13.43 21.24
C PHE A 136 16.39 -12.78 20.32
N PRO A 137 17.58 -13.39 20.17
CA PRO A 137 18.75 -12.75 19.54
C PRO A 137 18.61 -12.52 18.02
N THR A 138 17.60 -13.12 17.39
CA THR A 138 17.24 -12.96 15.97
C THR A 138 16.11 -11.96 15.75
N THR A 139 15.45 -11.46 16.81
CA THR A 139 14.38 -10.47 16.69
C THR A 139 14.90 -9.17 16.10
N ARG A 140 14.16 -8.63 15.11
CA ARG A 140 14.49 -7.37 14.43
C ARG A 140 13.41 -6.31 14.54
N ILE A 141 12.16 -6.74 14.59
CA ILE A 141 10.98 -5.90 14.63
C ILE A 141 10.08 -6.52 15.69
N ILE A 142 9.59 -5.68 16.59
CA ILE A 142 8.57 -6.05 17.57
C ILE A 142 7.29 -5.40 17.09
N LEU A 143 6.27 -6.20 16.84
CA LEU A 143 4.94 -5.74 16.49
C LEU A 143 4.07 -5.93 17.72
N ASP A 144 3.54 -4.83 18.25
CA ASP A 144 2.55 -4.89 19.31
C ASP A 144 1.20 -5.25 18.69
N CYS A 145 0.61 -6.36 19.13
CA CYS A 145 -0.62 -6.89 18.61
C CYS A 145 -1.59 -7.14 19.76
N THR A 146 -2.86 -6.77 19.59
CA THR A 146 -3.93 -7.16 20.51
C THR A 146 -4.54 -8.46 20.01
N GLU A 147 -4.40 -9.53 20.79
CA GLU A 147 -5.11 -10.79 20.54
C GLU A 147 -6.57 -10.64 20.98
N ILE A 148 -7.50 -10.92 20.06
CA ILE A 148 -8.93 -10.94 20.35
C ILE A 148 -9.35 -12.41 20.40
N PHE A 149 -9.65 -12.90 21.59
CA PHE A 149 -10.18 -14.25 21.78
C PHE A 149 -11.64 -14.29 21.31
N VAL A 150 -11.96 -15.24 20.44
CA VAL A 150 -13.32 -15.53 19.98
C VAL A 150 -13.81 -16.82 20.61
N GLU A 151 -15.08 -16.87 21.00
CA GLU A 151 -15.72 -18.06 21.55
C GLU A 151 -15.79 -19.17 20.50
N VAL A 152 -15.35 -20.37 20.86
CA VAL A 152 -15.48 -21.55 20.01
C VAL A 152 -16.94 -22.03 20.11
N PRO A 153 -17.67 -22.19 19.00
CA PRO A 153 -19.05 -22.67 19.07
C PRO A 153 -19.12 -24.05 19.73
N SER A 154 -20.04 -24.19 20.70
CA SER A 154 -20.42 -25.46 21.32
C SER A 154 -21.18 -26.38 20.37
#